data_AF-A0A160VCV3-F1
#
_entry.id   AF-A0A160VCV3-F1
#
_cell.length_a   1.000
_cell.length_b   1.000
_cell.length_c   1.000
_cell.angle_alpha   90.00
_cell.angle_beta   90.00
_cell.angle_gamma   90.00
#
_symmetry.space_group_name_H-M   'P 1'
#
loop_
_entity.id
_entity.type
_entity.pdbx_description
1 polymer ?
#
loop_
_entity_poly.entity_id
_entity_poly.type
_entity_poly.pdbx_seq_one_letter_code
_entity_poly.pdbx_strand_id
1 'polypeptide(L)' 'MVLESDSGPGPYNAKGIGENPCGAIAPAIANAVRDAVGARIKHLPITAEKGFQALAEGEDG' A
#
# COMPACT_ATOMS: atom_id res chain seq x y z
N MET A 1 15.95 3.24 -5.40
CA MET A 1 17.03 3.26 -4.38
C MET A 1 17.20 1.84 -3.88
N VAL A 2 18.41 1.31 -3.91
CA VAL A 2 18.75 -0.01 -3.32
C VAL A 2 19.40 0.27 -1.98
N LEU A 3 18.88 -0.36 -0.93
CA LEU A 3 19.46 -0.27 0.41
C LEU A 3 20.22 -1.56 0.68
N GLU A 4 21.50 -1.43 0.99
CA GLU A 4 22.34 -2.55 1.39
C GLU A 4 22.13 -2.85 2.88
N SER A 5 22.48 -4.06 3.29
CA SER A 5 22.47 -4.46 4.69
C SER A 5 23.67 -5.35 4.95
N ASP A 6 24.23 -5.29 6.16
CA ASP A 6 25.40 -6.08 6.56
C ASP A 6 25.11 -7.58 6.76
N SER A 7 23.91 -8.03 6.38
CA SER A 7 23.45 -9.40 6.56
C SER A 7 22.39 -9.77 5.52
N GLY A 8 22.38 -11.04 5.09
CA GLY A 8 21.34 -11.61 4.23
C GLY A 8 21.50 -13.13 4.09
N PRO A 9 20.42 -13.86 3.73
CA PRO A 9 20.42 -15.31 3.70
C PRO A 9 21.20 -15.93 2.53
N GLY A 10 21.56 -15.16 1.49
CA GLY A 10 22.33 -15.64 0.33
C GLY A 10 23.81 -15.24 0.36
N PRO A 11 24.63 -15.77 -0.57
CA PRO A 11 26.03 -15.34 -0.73
C PRO A 11 26.13 -13.83 -0.88
N TYR A 12 27.20 -13.24 -0.34
CA TYR A 12 27.42 -11.79 -0.36
C TYR A 12 26.28 -10.98 0.30
N ASN A 13 25.64 -11.52 1.35
CA ASN A 13 24.51 -10.90 2.05
C ASN A 13 23.28 -10.64 1.17
N ALA A 14 23.09 -11.42 0.09
CA ALA A 14 21.95 -11.25 -0.82
C ALA A 14 20.60 -11.54 -0.15
N LYS A 15 19.56 -10.80 -0.56
CA LYS A 15 18.16 -10.94 -0.12
C LYS A 15 17.22 -10.99 -1.32
N GLY A 16 16.09 -11.69 -1.18
CA GLY A 16 15.01 -11.65 -2.17
C GLY A 16 14.29 -10.29 -2.16
N ILE A 17 13.94 -9.80 -3.35
CA ILE A 17 13.21 -8.53 -3.52
C ILE A 17 12.00 -8.64 -4.47
N GLY A 18 11.78 -9.78 -5.10
CA GLY A 18 10.73 -9.93 -6.12
C GLY A 18 9.29 -9.82 -5.55
N GLU A 19 9.05 -10.43 -4.38
CA GLU A 19 7.69 -10.53 -3.82
C GLU A 19 7.45 -9.55 -2.67
N ASN A 20 8.50 -9.23 -1.91
CA ASN A 20 8.45 -8.34 -0.75
C ASN A 20 7.73 -7.00 -1.00
N PRO A 21 7.96 -6.28 -2.11
CA PRO A 21 7.28 -5.00 -2.34
C PRO A 21 5.81 -5.14 -2.76
N CYS A 22 5.37 -6.29 -3.26
CA CYS A 22 4.05 -6.46 -3.85
C CYS A 22 2.91 -6.19 -2.86
N GLY A 23 3.07 -6.65 -1.61
CA GLY A 23 2.05 -6.46 -0.56
C GLY A 23 1.89 -5.01 -0.09
N ALA A 24 2.92 -4.18 -0.23
CA ALA A 24 2.92 -2.81 0.27
C ALA A 24 2.15 -1.83 -0.65
N ILE A 25 1.94 -2.19 -1.92
CA ILE A 25 1.37 -1.29 -2.94
C ILE A 25 -0.08 -0.94 -2.61
N ALA A 26 -0.93 -1.95 -2.38
CA ALA A 26 -2.34 -1.74 -2.10
C ALA A 26 -2.62 -0.86 -0.86
N PRO A 27 -2.01 -1.11 0.33
CA PRO A 27 -2.22 -0.25 1.49
C PRO A 27 -1.58 1.13 1.31
N ALA A 28 -0.48 1.28 0.55
CA ALA A 28 0.09 2.58 0.25
C ALA A 28 -0.89 3.45 -0.55
N ILE A 29 -1.50 2.89 -1.60
CA ILE A 29 -2.54 3.58 -2.39
C ILE A 29 -3.76 3.90 -1.51
N ALA A 30 -4.24 2.95 -0.71
CA ALA A 30 -5.39 3.16 0.19
C ALA A 30 -5.13 4.28 1.23
N ASN A 31 -3.91 4.39 1.72
CA ASN A 31 -3.50 5.47 2.62
C ASN A 31 -3.42 6.82 1.91
N ALA A 32 -2.91 6.84 0.67
CA ALA A 32 -2.85 8.06 -0.14
C ALA A 32 -4.26 8.59 -0.50
N VAL A 33 -5.22 7.70 -0.77
CA VAL A 33 -6.62 8.10 -0.98
C VAL A 33 -7.18 8.77 0.28
N ARG A 34 -7.00 8.15 1.46
CA ARG A 34 -7.44 8.75 2.73
C ARG A 34 -6.79 10.10 2.98
N ASP A 35 -5.49 10.22 2.73
CA ASP A 35 -4.76 11.48 2.88
C ASP A 35 -5.29 12.58 1.92
N ALA A 36 -5.61 12.21 0.69
CA ALA A 36 -6.05 13.15 -0.34
C ALA A 36 -7.50 13.65 -0.15
N VAL A 37 -8.42 12.79 0.31
CA VAL A 37 -9.86 13.09 0.31
C VAL A 37 -10.60 12.70 1.59
N GLY A 38 -9.92 12.24 2.63
CA GLY A 38 -10.52 11.78 3.89
C GLY A 38 -11.21 10.40 3.82
N ALA A 39 -11.56 9.93 2.63
CA ALA A 39 -12.28 8.66 2.44
C ALA A 39 -11.39 7.43 2.74
N ARG A 40 -11.94 6.45 3.48
CA ARG A 40 -11.23 5.22 3.83
C ARG A 40 -11.83 3.98 3.15
N ILE A 41 -11.11 3.43 2.18
CA ILE A 41 -11.52 2.21 1.45
C ILE A 41 -10.74 1.01 1.96
N LYS A 42 -11.41 0.06 2.61
CA LYS A 42 -10.81 -1.17 3.20
C LYS A 42 -10.99 -2.41 2.33
N HIS A 43 -11.66 -2.29 1.18
CA HIS A 43 -11.99 -3.41 0.31
C HIS A 43 -11.43 -3.26 -1.10
N LEU A 44 -10.45 -4.09 -1.44
CA LEU A 44 -9.80 -4.12 -2.75
C LEU A 44 -10.67 -4.84 -3.81
N PRO A 45 -10.48 -4.56 -5.11
CA PRO A 45 -9.71 -3.43 -5.64
C PRO A 45 -10.39 -2.09 -5.31
N ILE A 46 -9.61 -1.01 -5.24
CA ILE A 46 -10.13 0.35 -5.09
C ILE A 46 -10.70 0.78 -6.45
N THR A 47 -12.01 0.73 -6.61
CA THR A 47 -12.70 1.15 -7.83
C THR A 47 -13.32 2.54 -7.64
N ALA A 48 -13.70 3.17 -8.76
CA ALA A 48 -14.34 4.50 -8.72
C ALA A 48 -15.67 4.48 -7.97
N GLU A 49 -16.46 3.40 -8.09
CA GLU A 49 -17.74 3.23 -7.41
C GLU A 49 -17.57 3.19 -5.90
N LYS A 50 -16.58 2.43 -5.42
CA LYS A 50 -16.24 2.37 -3.99
C LYS A 50 -15.70 3.71 -3.48
N GLY A 51 -14.94 4.42 -4.32
CA GLY A 51 -14.47 5.77 -4.02
C GLY A 51 -15.62 6.75 -3.87
N PHE A 52 -16.57 6.72 -4.81
CA PHE A 52 -17.77 7.56 -4.76
C PHE A 52 -18.63 7.27 -3.52
N GLN A 53 -18.84 5.99 -3.21
CA GLN A 53 -19.56 5.58 -1.99
C GLN A 53 -18.86 6.07 -0.73
N ALA A 54 -17.55 5.84 -0.61
CA ALA A 54 -16.78 6.27 0.57
C ALA A 54 -16.73 7.79 0.74
N LEU A 55 -16.82 8.57 -0.35
CA LEU A 55 -16.96 10.03 -0.28
C LEU A 55 -18.35 10.46 0.17
N ALA A 56 -19.40 9.73 -0.23
CA ALA A 56 -20.78 10.03 0.13
C ALA A 56 -21.10 9.70 1.59
N GLU A 57 -20.43 8.70 2.17
CA GLU A 57 -20.63 8.26 3.55
C GLU A 57 -20.03 9.21 4.59
N GLY A 58 -19.17 10.16 4.19
CA GLY A 58 -18.45 11.05 5.11
C GLY A 58 -17.42 10.30 5.95
N GLU A 59 -16.49 11.02 6.59
CA GLU A 59 -15.38 10.41 7.34
C GLU A 59 -15.83 9.24 8.23
N ASP A 60 -15.20 8.07 8.06
CA ASP A 60 -15.12 7.03 9.10
C ASP A 60 -14.73 7.76 10.39
N GLY A 61 -15.66 7.92 11.33
CA GLY A 61 -15.41 8.54 12.63
C GLY A 61 -14.22 7.93 13.38
#